data_AF-A0ABD7VNA1-F1
#
_entry.id   AF-A0ABD7VNA1-F1
#
_cell.length_a   1.000
_cell.length_b   1.000
_cell.length_c   1.000
_cell.angle_alpha   90.00
_cell.angle_beta   90.00
_cell.angle_gamma   90.00
#
_symmetry.space_group_name_H-M   'P 1'
#
loop_
_entity.id
_entity.type
_entity.pdbx_description
1 polymer ?
#
loop_
_entity_poly.entity_id
_entity_poly.type
_entity_poly.pdbx_seq_one_letter_code
_entity_poly.pdbx_strand_id
1 'polypeptide(L)'
;MSVPTYDQFIEPILRFLATKPDGAIARDAHEAAAKMLQLTEAQREDLIASGQATYKNRSGWAHDRLKRAGLSSSAKRGYWKLTDAGVQYAKEHAFPLSAKDVEHLAIGYMNVKLKVAPDAEPLDDQPNVEPDLASATESPDDRLERALKELRDATAADLLDNLLQVSPNRFEVIVLDVLHRLGYGASRNDLQRVGGSGDAGIDGIISLDKLGLEKVYVQAKRWQNTVGRPELQAFYGALAGQKAKRGVFITTSGFTAHAVDFAKSVDGMVLVDGTRLVHLMMDHEVGVTSRLLRLPTLDRDYFDEE
;
A
#
# COMPACT_ATOMS: atom_id res chain seq x y z
N MET A 1 -0.58 -16.01 -4.68
CA MET A 1 -1.99 -16.12 -4.23
C MET A 1 -2.19 -15.10 -3.12
N SER A 2 -3.28 -14.34 -3.15
CA SER A 2 -3.60 -13.36 -2.11
C SER A 2 -4.01 -14.04 -0.81
N VAL A 3 -3.91 -13.33 0.31
CA VAL A 3 -4.48 -13.78 1.59
C VAL A 3 -6.02 -13.94 1.42
N PRO A 4 -6.66 -14.98 2.02
CA PRO A 4 -8.11 -15.12 2.09
C PRO A 4 -8.84 -13.85 2.53
N THR A 5 -10.07 -13.64 2.08
CA THR A 5 -10.90 -12.48 2.45
C THR A 5 -11.32 -12.56 3.92
N TYR A 6 -11.69 -11.43 4.53
CA TYR A 6 -11.87 -11.40 6.00
C TYR A 6 -13.02 -12.29 6.49
N ASP A 7 -14.08 -12.44 5.69
CA ASP A 7 -15.23 -13.29 5.97
C ASP A 7 -14.84 -14.77 6.10
N GLN A 8 -13.84 -15.20 5.32
CA GLN A 8 -13.30 -16.56 5.38
C GLN A 8 -12.60 -16.85 6.72
N PHE A 9 -12.26 -15.83 7.51
CA PHE A 9 -11.72 -16.00 8.87
C PHE A 9 -12.82 -16.13 9.94
N ILE A 10 -14.09 -15.82 9.64
CA ILE A 10 -15.20 -15.89 10.62
C ILE A 10 -15.38 -17.32 11.14
N GLU A 11 -15.51 -18.28 10.23
CA GLU A 11 -15.72 -19.70 10.56
C GLU A 11 -14.53 -20.30 11.34
N PRO A 12 -13.26 -20.19 10.88
CA PRO A 12 -12.11 -20.71 11.63
C PRO A 12 -11.97 -20.14 13.04
N ILE A 13 -12.23 -18.84 13.22
CA ILE A 13 -12.18 -18.20 14.54
C ILE A 13 -13.29 -18.74 15.44
N LEU A 14 -14.53 -18.81 14.93
CA LEU A 14 -15.66 -19.37 15.67
C LEU A 14 -15.34 -20.79 16.16
N ARG A 15 -14.85 -21.65 15.26
CA ARG A 15 -14.49 -23.05 15.61
C ARG A 15 -13.37 -23.14 16.61
N PHE A 16 -12.30 -22.37 16.42
CA PHE A 16 -11.19 -22.37 17.36
C PHE A 16 -11.67 -21.97 18.76
N LEU A 17 -12.43 -20.88 18.88
CA LEU A 17 -12.92 -20.41 20.18
C LEU A 17 -13.95 -21.39 20.79
N ALA A 18 -14.73 -22.11 19.98
CA ALA A 18 -15.62 -23.16 20.48
C ALA A 18 -14.86 -24.32 21.17
N THR A 19 -13.60 -24.57 20.79
CA THR A 19 -12.73 -25.55 21.49
C THR A 19 -12.10 -25.00 22.78
N LYS A 20 -12.31 -23.72 23.10
CA LYS A 20 -11.69 -23.00 24.22
C LYS A 20 -12.76 -22.34 25.09
N PRO A 21 -13.44 -23.09 25.98
CA PRO A 21 -14.54 -22.56 26.81
C PRO A 21 -14.12 -21.38 27.69
N ASP A 22 -12.87 -21.37 28.15
CA ASP A 22 -12.32 -20.30 28.97
C ASP A 22 -11.80 -19.11 28.15
N GLY A 23 -11.88 -19.19 26.83
CA GLY A 23 -11.28 -18.25 25.89
C GLY A 23 -9.83 -18.60 25.54
N ALA A 24 -9.26 -17.78 24.66
CA ALA A 24 -7.90 -17.92 24.17
C ALA A 24 -7.29 -16.56 23.86
N ILE A 25 -5.96 -16.50 23.82
CA ILE A 25 -5.29 -15.31 23.34
C ILE A 25 -5.49 -15.13 21.83
N ALA A 26 -5.63 -13.89 21.38
CA ALA A 26 -5.90 -13.52 20.00
C ALA A 26 -4.83 -14.06 19.04
N ARG A 27 -3.57 -14.07 19.47
CA ARG A 27 -2.46 -14.66 18.70
C ARG A 27 -2.74 -16.12 18.32
N ASP A 28 -3.22 -16.92 19.27
CA ASP A 28 -3.47 -18.34 19.04
C ASP A 28 -4.68 -18.53 18.11
N ALA A 29 -5.70 -17.66 18.22
CA ALA A 29 -6.82 -17.65 17.30
C ALA A 29 -6.41 -17.30 15.87
N HIS A 30 -5.52 -16.30 15.70
CA HIS A 30 -4.97 -15.94 14.39
C HIS A 30 -4.20 -17.12 13.77
N GLU A 31 -3.32 -17.77 14.54
CA GLU A 31 -2.52 -18.90 14.04
C GLU A 31 -3.38 -20.13 13.74
N ALA A 32 -4.39 -20.40 14.56
CA ALA A 32 -5.34 -21.48 14.32
C ALA A 32 -6.14 -21.23 13.04
N ALA A 33 -6.64 -20.02 12.83
CA ALA A 33 -7.34 -19.64 11.60
C ALA A 33 -6.44 -19.76 10.37
N ALA A 34 -5.20 -19.26 10.45
CA ALA A 34 -4.22 -19.38 9.37
C ALA A 34 -3.88 -20.84 9.03
N LYS A 35 -3.83 -21.72 10.04
CA LYS A 35 -3.61 -23.15 9.85
C LYS A 35 -4.82 -23.83 9.19
N MET A 36 -6.04 -23.52 9.64
CA MET A 36 -7.27 -24.08 9.07
C MET A 36 -7.46 -23.67 7.60
N LEU A 37 -7.13 -22.43 7.27
CA LEU A 37 -7.16 -21.89 5.91
C LEU A 37 -5.92 -22.23 5.07
N GLN A 38 -4.95 -22.95 5.64
CA GLN A 38 -3.74 -23.42 4.94
C GLN A 38 -2.91 -22.30 4.30
N LEU A 39 -2.74 -21.18 5.02
CA LEU A 39 -1.93 -20.05 4.52
C LEU A 39 -0.47 -20.46 4.34
N THR A 40 0.07 -20.09 3.19
CA THR A 40 1.50 -20.20 2.86
C THR A 40 2.35 -19.19 3.63
N GLU A 41 3.66 -19.38 3.70
CA GLU A 41 4.57 -18.44 4.38
C GLU A 41 4.48 -17.04 3.78
N ALA A 42 4.49 -16.94 2.45
CA ALA A 42 4.33 -15.65 1.75
C ALA A 42 3.01 -14.95 2.11
N GLN A 43 1.92 -15.69 2.36
CA GLN A 43 0.64 -15.11 2.81
C GLN A 43 0.66 -14.70 4.29
N ARG A 44 1.51 -15.32 5.12
CA ARG A 44 1.68 -14.97 6.54
C ARG A 44 2.56 -13.73 6.71
N GLU A 45 3.51 -13.53 5.80
CA GLU A 45 4.41 -12.38 5.72
C GLU A 45 3.79 -11.16 5.01
N ASP A 46 2.64 -11.33 4.35
CA ASP A 46 1.92 -10.23 3.72
C ASP A 46 1.47 -9.19 4.76
N LEU A 47 1.78 -7.92 4.51
CA LEU A 47 1.54 -6.80 5.43
C LEU A 47 0.57 -5.79 4.81
N ILE A 48 -0.33 -5.27 5.64
CA ILE A 48 -1.09 -4.04 5.31
C ILE A 48 -0.21 -2.81 5.45
N ALA A 49 -0.66 -1.66 4.95
CA ALA A 49 0.13 -0.42 4.95
C ALA A 49 0.59 0.04 6.34
N SER A 50 -0.13 -0.36 7.41
CA SER A 50 0.25 -0.08 8.80
C SER A 50 1.39 -0.96 9.33
N GLY A 51 1.85 -1.96 8.57
CA GLY A 51 2.90 -2.91 8.97
C GLY A 51 2.38 -4.13 9.74
N GLN A 52 1.07 -4.25 9.97
CA GLN A 52 0.47 -5.44 10.55
C GLN A 52 0.33 -6.55 9.48
N ALA A 53 0.50 -7.81 9.87
CA ALA A 53 0.22 -8.93 8.96
C ALA A 53 -1.26 -8.96 8.54
N THR A 54 -1.52 -9.03 7.23
CA THR A 54 -2.87 -8.95 6.62
C THR A 54 -3.83 -9.97 7.22
N TYR A 55 -3.39 -11.23 7.38
CA TYR A 55 -4.25 -12.27 7.95
C TYR A 55 -4.63 -12.01 9.41
N LYS A 56 -3.76 -11.35 10.20
CA LYS A 56 -4.06 -10.97 11.59
C LYS A 56 -5.06 -9.82 11.63
N ASN A 57 -4.92 -8.84 10.74
CA ASN A 57 -5.87 -7.74 10.61
C ASN A 57 -7.27 -8.29 10.24
N ARG A 58 -7.36 -9.11 9.19
CA ARG A 58 -8.60 -9.75 8.75
C ARG A 58 -9.22 -10.66 9.80
N SER A 59 -8.40 -11.41 10.55
CA SER A 59 -8.86 -12.18 11.71
C SER A 59 -9.49 -11.28 12.79
N GLY A 60 -8.88 -10.12 13.05
CA GLY A 60 -9.43 -9.13 13.98
C GLY A 60 -10.82 -8.64 13.56
N TRP A 61 -11.01 -8.35 12.27
CA TRP A 61 -12.31 -7.96 11.72
C TRP A 61 -13.36 -9.08 11.79
N ALA A 62 -12.98 -10.31 11.47
CA ALA A 62 -13.85 -11.47 11.63
C ALA A 62 -14.33 -11.64 13.08
N HIS A 63 -13.43 -11.48 14.05
CA HIS A 63 -13.80 -11.49 15.46
C HIS A 63 -14.69 -10.28 15.85
N ASP A 64 -14.43 -9.07 15.34
CA ASP A 64 -15.33 -7.92 15.55
C ASP A 64 -16.76 -8.20 15.07
N ARG A 65 -16.92 -8.89 13.92
CA ARG A 65 -18.23 -9.32 13.44
C ARG A 65 -18.92 -10.31 14.36
N LEU A 66 -18.20 -11.33 14.83
CA LEU A 66 -18.73 -12.25 15.83
C LEU A 66 -19.13 -11.53 17.13
N LYS A 67 -18.41 -10.48 17.54
CA LYS A 67 -18.77 -9.68 18.71
C LYS A 67 -20.04 -8.87 18.50
N ARG A 68 -20.18 -8.22 17.34
CA ARG A 68 -21.38 -7.46 16.98
C ARG A 68 -22.62 -8.33 16.84
N ALA A 69 -22.45 -9.57 16.40
CA ALA A 69 -23.49 -10.59 16.41
C ALA A 69 -23.82 -11.13 17.82
N GLY A 70 -23.11 -10.68 18.86
CA GLY A 70 -23.29 -11.15 20.24
C GLY A 70 -22.75 -12.55 20.52
N LEU A 71 -22.03 -13.17 19.57
CA LEU A 71 -21.50 -14.53 19.66
C LEU A 71 -20.15 -14.60 20.36
N SER A 72 -19.41 -13.50 20.41
CA SER A 72 -18.11 -13.44 21.09
C SER A 72 -17.93 -12.18 21.91
N SER A 73 -16.92 -12.20 22.75
CA SER A 73 -16.56 -11.10 23.63
C SER A 73 -15.05 -11.01 23.78
N SER A 74 -14.59 -9.89 24.34
CA SER A 74 -13.18 -9.72 24.72
C SER A 74 -13.14 -9.39 26.20
N ALA A 75 -12.78 -10.37 27.02
CA ALA A 75 -12.71 -10.18 28.47
C ALA A 75 -11.60 -9.21 28.87
N LYS A 76 -10.46 -9.26 28.16
CA LYS A 76 -9.31 -8.34 28.32
C LYS A 76 -8.54 -8.21 27.01
N ARG A 77 -7.59 -7.28 26.94
CA ARG A 77 -6.79 -7.01 25.73
C ARG A 77 -6.19 -8.31 25.20
N GLY A 78 -6.43 -8.58 23.91
CA GLY A 78 -5.90 -9.76 23.23
C GLY A 78 -6.42 -11.10 23.75
N TYR A 79 -7.54 -11.13 24.49
CA TYR A 79 -8.16 -12.35 24.98
C TYR A 79 -9.61 -12.46 24.48
N TRP A 80 -9.89 -13.50 23.70
CA TRP A 80 -11.14 -13.70 22.96
C TRP A 80 -11.88 -14.91 23.51
N LYS A 81 -13.21 -14.82 23.61
CA LYS A 81 -14.04 -15.89 24.14
C LYS A 81 -15.43 -15.85 23.51
N LEU A 82 -16.04 -17.01 23.25
CA LEU A 82 -17.46 -17.07 22.86
C LEU A 82 -18.37 -16.73 24.05
N THR A 83 -19.49 -16.08 23.76
CA THR A 83 -20.59 -15.96 24.71
C THR A 83 -21.36 -17.28 24.77
N ASP A 84 -22.28 -17.43 25.72
CA ASP A 84 -23.16 -18.60 25.78
C ASP A 84 -23.96 -18.76 24.47
N ALA A 85 -24.41 -17.65 23.90
CA ALA A 85 -25.06 -17.62 22.59
C ALA A 85 -24.11 -18.09 21.46
N GLY A 86 -22.84 -17.67 21.48
CA GLY A 86 -21.83 -18.14 20.53
C GLY A 86 -21.53 -19.63 20.63
N VAL A 87 -21.44 -20.16 21.85
CA VAL A 87 -21.25 -21.60 22.09
C VAL A 87 -22.45 -22.39 21.57
N GLN A 88 -23.67 -21.91 21.84
CA GLN A 88 -24.88 -22.54 21.34
C GLN A 88 -24.96 -22.49 19.82
N TYR A 89 -24.68 -21.33 19.22
CA TYR A 89 -24.63 -21.15 17.77
C TYR A 89 -23.65 -22.11 17.10
N ALA A 90 -22.45 -22.27 17.67
CA ALA A 90 -21.44 -23.20 17.17
C ALA A 90 -21.87 -24.68 17.27
N LYS A 91 -22.69 -25.04 18.28
CA LYS A 91 -23.26 -26.39 18.42
C LYS A 91 -24.38 -26.65 17.42
N GLU A 92 -25.26 -25.67 17.21
CA GLU A 92 -26.36 -25.75 16.24
C GLU A 92 -25.82 -25.85 14.80
N HIS A 93 -24.70 -25.19 14.53
CA HIS A 93 -23.97 -25.27 13.27
C HIS A 93 -22.78 -26.22 13.42
N ALA A 94 -23.01 -27.52 13.63
CA ALA A 94 -21.93 -28.50 13.87
C ALA A 94 -20.98 -28.71 12.66
N PHE A 95 -21.41 -28.31 11.47
CA PHE A 95 -20.65 -28.34 10.22
C PHE A 95 -20.16 -26.92 9.84
N PRO A 96 -19.19 -26.79 8.92
CA PRO A 96 -18.77 -25.47 8.44
C PRO A 96 -19.95 -24.61 8.02
N LEU A 97 -19.93 -23.33 8.43
CA LEU A 97 -20.99 -22.38 8.11
C LEU A 97 -21.23 -22.29 6.60
N SER A 98 -22.49 -22.13 6.20
CA SER A 98 -22.81 -21.90 4.80
C SER A 98 -22.36 -20.50 4.38
N ALA A 99 -22.17 -20.27 3.08
CA ALA A 99 -21.83 -18.95 2.56
C ALA A 99 -22.83 -17.86 3.00
N LYS A 100 -24.11 -18.21 3.12
CA LYS A 100 -25.17 -17.30 3.59
C LYS A 100 -25.00 -16.93 5.06
N ASP A 101 -24.62 -17.89 5.91
CA ASP A 101 -24.40 -17.63 7.33
C ASP A 101 -23.18 -16.75 7.54
N VAL A 102 -22.10 -17.01 6.78
CA VAL A 102 -20.88 -16.19 6.79
C VAL A 102 -21.17 -14.76 6.33
N GLU A 103 -21.90 -14.59 5.22
CA GLU A 103 -22.32 -13.29 4.71
C GLU A 103 -23.17 -12.54 5.73
N HIS A 104 -24.17 -13.21 6.32
CA HIS A 104 -25.03 -12.62 7.35
C HIS A 104 -24.25 -12.16 8.58
N LEU A 105 -23.28 -12.95 9.05
CA LEU A 105 -22.38 -12.55 10.14
C LEU A 105 -21.46 -11.40 9.73
N ALA A 106 -20.99 -11.39 8.48
CA ALA A 106 -20.07 -10.38 7.94
C ALA A 106 -20.70 -8.98 7.89
N ILE A 107 -21.98 -8.87 7.50
CA ILE A 107 -22.60 -7.55 7.25
C ILE A 107 -23.85 -7.27 8.09
N GLY A 108 -24.60 -8.29 8.53
CA GLY A 108 -25.92 -8.14 9.14
C GLY A 108 -25.93 -7.45 10.50
N TYR A 109 -24.79 -7.40 11.18
CA TYR A 109 -24.66 -6.80 12.52
C TYR A 109 -23.72 -5.58 12.55
N MET A 110 -23.33 -5.03 11.39
CA MET A 110 -22.36 -3.92 11.33
C MET A 110 -22.80 -2.69 12.14
N ASN A 111 -24.11 -2.39 12.18
CA ASN A 111 -24.67 -1.22 12.86
C ASN A 111 -25.08 -1.46 14.32
N VAL A 112 -24.87 -2.67 14.85
CA VAL A 112 -25.27 -3.03 16.21
C VAL A 112 -24.31 -2.41 17.23
N LYS A 113 -24.85 -1.64 18.17
CA LYS A 113 -24.10 -1.13 19.32
C LYS A 113 -23.86 -2.27 20.32
N LEU A 114 -22.60 -2.48 20.72
CA LEU A 114 -22.21 -3.55 21.63
C LEU A 114 -22.79 -3.40 23.06
N LYS A 115 -23.27 -2.21 23.43
CA LYS A 115 -24.06 -1.94 24.63
C LYS A 115 -25.15 -0.93 24.29
N VAL A 116 -26.41 -1.26 24.57
CA VAL A 116 -27.55 -0.34 24.50
C VAL A 116 -28.14 -0.27 25.90
N ALA A 117 -28.23 0.93 26.46
CA ALA A 117 -29.00 1.14 27.67
C ALA A 117 -30.50 1.19 27.27
N PRO A 118 -31.39 0.43 27.94
CA PRO A 118 -32.77 0.25 27.49
C PRO A 118 -33.61 1.54 27.45
N ASP A 119 -33.20 2.59 28.18
CA ASP A 119 -33.92 3.88 28.27
C ASP A 119 -33.11 5.07 27.70
N ALA A 120 -32.06 4.81 26.89
CA ALA A 120 -31.25 5.88 26.33
C ALA A 120 -31.80 6.36 24.98
N GLU A 121 -32.33 7.59 24.96
CA GLU A 121 -32.71 8.30 23.74
C GLU A 121 -31.45 8.79 22.99
N PRO A 122 -31.27 8.43 21.72
CA PRO A 122 -30.19 8.98 20.90
C PRO A 122 -30.48 10.46 20.60
N LEU A 123 -29.57 11.35 21.00
CA LEU A 123 -29.67 12.79 20.72
C LEU A 123 -29.21 13.17 19.30
N ASP A 124 -28.40 12.31 18.67
CA ASP A 124 -27.90 12.50 17.31
C ASP A 124 -28.50 11.45 16.38
N ASP A 125 -29.11 11.90 15.28
CA ASP A 125 -29.53 11.04 14.18
C ASP A 125 -28.28 10.43 13.50
N GLN A 126 -28.06 9.14 13.74
CA GLN A 126 -27.07 8.38 13.00
C GLN A 126 -27.71 7.92 11.70
N PRO A 127 -27.15 8.24 10.52
CA PRO A 127 -27.67 7.74 9.26
C PRO A 127 -27.65 6.21 9.29
N ASN A 128 -28.79 5.59 8.99
CA ASN A 128 -28.85 4.14 8.80
C ASN A 128 -28.13 3.82 7.49
N VAL A 129 -26.87 3.41 7.58
CA VAL A 129 -26.09 2.99 6.40
C VAL A 129 -26.48 1.55 6.09
N GLU A 130 -27.13 1.34 4.95
CA GLU A 130 -27.40 -0.01 4.46
C GLU A 130 -26.07 -0.74 4.20
N PRO A 131 -25.95 -2.01 4.62
CA PRO A 131 -24.76 -2.79 4.35
C PRO A 131 -24.57 -3.02 2.84
N ASP A 132 -23.42 -2.63 2.32
CA ASP A 132 -22.98 -2.90 0.95
C ASP A 132 -22.52 -4.37 0.84
N LEU A 133 -22.89 -5.08 -0.24
CA LEU A 133 -22.42 -6.43 -0.55
C LEU A 133 -20.88 -6.53 -0.59
N ALA A 134 -20.17 -5.47 -1.01
CA ALA A 134 -18.71 -5.45 -0.96
C ALA A 134 -18.16 -5.59 0.48
N SER A 135 -18.92 -5.15 1.49
CA SER A 135 -18.54 -5.30 2.91
C SER A 135 -18.63 -6.74 3.41
N ALA A 136 -19.24 -7.65 2.66
CA ALA A 136 -19.31 -9.07 3.01
C ALA A 136 -17.98 -9.80 2.81
N THR A 137 -17.07 -9.26 2.00
CA THR A 137 -15.78 -9.91 1.70
C THR A 137 -14.58 -8.98 1.90
N GLU A 138 -14.77 -7.67 1.87
CA GLU A 138 -13.73 -6.69 2.16
C GLU A 138 -13.90 -6.12 3.57
N SER A 139 -12.84 -6.19 4.38
CA SER A 139 -12.84 -5.51 5.67
C SER A 139 -12.83 -3.99 5.47
N PRO A 140 -13.19 -3.18 6.47
CA PRO A 140 -13.05 -1.73 6.39
C PRO A 140 -11.63 -1.26 6.00
N ASP A 141 -10.58 -1.94 6.48
CA ASP A 141 -9.20 -1.61 6.12
C ASP A 141 -8.90 -1.97 4.65
N ASP A 142 -9.36 -3.15 4.17
CA ASP A 142 -9.21 -3.53 2.76
C ASP A 142 -9.87 -2.50 1.83
N ARG A 143 -11.08 -2.04 2.19
CA ARG A 143 -11.82 -1.01 1.43
C ARG A 143 -11.09 0.32 1.43
N LEU A 144 -10.53 0.72 2.57
CA LEU A 144 -9.74 1.94 2.67
C LEU A 144 -8.46 1.86 1.82
N GLU A 145 -7.72 0.76 1.89
CA GLU A 145 -6.51 0.55 1.09
C GLU A 145 -6.81 0.57 -0.41
N ARG A 146 -7.89 -0.09 -0.82
CA ARG A 146 -8.36 -0.05 -2.22
C ARG A 146 -8.68 1.38 -2.66
N ALA A 147 -9.45 2.13 -1.86
CA ALA A 147 -9.78 3.52 -2.18
C ALA A 147 -8.53 4.42 -2.23
N LEU A 148 -7.57 4.24 -1.32
CA LEU A 148 -6.31 4.97 -1.34
C LEU A 148 -5.47 4.65 -2.58
N LYS A 149 -5.43 3.38 -2.98
CA LYS A 149 -4.76 2.95 -4.20
C LYS A 149 -5.42 3.56 -5.43
N GLU A 150 -6.74 3.53 -5.53
CA GLU A 150 -7.49 4.15 -6.63
C GLU A 150 -7.19 5.65 -6.75
N LEU A 151 -7.18 6.39 -5.63
CA LEU A 151 -6.82 7.82 -5.60
C LEU A 151 -5.37 8.05 -6.05
N ARG A 152 -4.43 7.20 -5.60
CA ARG A 152 -3.03 7.30 -5.97
C ARG A 152 -2.80 7.00 -7.45
N ASP A 153 -3.44 5.97 -7.99
CA ASP A 153 -3.36 5.60 -9.40
C ASP A 153 -3.95 6.71 -10.30
N ALA A 154 -5.08 7.30 -9.90
CA ALA A 154 -5.66 8.44 -10.61
C ALA A 154 -4.71 9.65 -10.61
N THR A 155 -4.12 9.97 -9.45
CA THR A 155 -3.15 11.06 -9.33
C THR A 155 -1.90 10.79 -10.19
N ALA A 156 -1.42 9.54 -10.23
CA ALA A 156 -0.28 9.14 -11.04
C ALA A 156 -0.55 9.32 -12.54
N ALA A 157 -1.75 8.96 -13.01
CA ALA A 157 -2.18 9.16 -14.38
C ALA A 157 -2.24 10.66 -14.74
N ASP A 158 -2.91 11.46 -13.91
CA ASP A 158 -3.01 12.91 -14.10
C ASP A 158 -1.62 13.58 -14.13
N LEU A 159 -0.71 13.15 -13.24
CA LEU A 159 0.65 13.68 -13.19
C LEU A 159 1.42 13.35 -14.46
N LEU A 160 1.29 12.12 -14.97
CA LEU A 160 1.96 11.70 -16.20
C LEU A 160 1.46 12.49 -17.42
N ASP A 161 0.14 12.70 -17.52
CA ASP A 161 -0.46 13.50 -18.58
C ASP A 161 0.06 14.95 -18.54
N ASN A 162 0.15 15.54 -17.34
CA ASN A 162 0.72 16.88 -17.17
C ASN A 162 2.20 16.94 -17.57
N LEU A 163 3.02 15.92 -17.24
CA LEU A 163 4.42 15.83 -17.69
C LEU A 163 4.54 15.77 -19.22
N LEU A 164 3.59 15.15 -19.90
CA LEU A 164 3.57 15.11 -21.36
C LEU A 164 3.20 16.46 -21.99
N GLN A 165 2.47 17.34 -21.28
CA GLN A 165 2.10 18.67 -21.78
C GLN A 165 3.16 19.75 -21.55
N VAL A 166 4.08 19.58 -20.60
CA VAL A 166 5.14 20.57 -20.38
C VAL A 166 6.19 20.57 -21.51
N SER A 167 6.91 21.68 -21.64
CA SER A 167 8.03 21.77 -22.60
C SER A 167 9.18 20.83 -22.20
N PRO A 168 10.00 20.35 -23.16
CA PRO A 168 11.18 19.53 -22.86
C PRO A 168 12.10 20.15 -21.80
N ASN A 169 12.41 21.45 -21.94
CA ASN A 169 13.20 22.18 -20.96
C ASN A 169 12.58 22.17 -19.55
N ARG A 170 11.26 22.26 -19.44
CA ARG A 170 10.58 22.22 -18.14
C ARG A 170 10.58 20.82 -17.55
N PHE A 171 10.45 19.79 -18.39
CA PHE A 171 10.55 18.40 -17.99
C PHE A 171 11.92 18.08 -17.37
N GLU A 172 13.02 18.52 -18.01
CA GLU A 172 14.37 18.39 -17.45
C GLU A 172 14.47 19.00 -16.04
N VAL A 173 13.93 20.21 -15.85
CA VAL A 173 13.95 20.87 -14.54
C VAL A 173 13.16 20.06 -13.49
N ILE A 174 11.99 19.54 -13.86
CA ILE A 174 11.19 18.69 -12.96
C ILE A 174 11.97 17.44 -12.57
N VAL A 175 12.63 16.79 -13.53
CA VAL A 175 13.46 15.61 -13.28
C VAL A 175 14.60 15.92 -12.32
N LEU A 176 15.29 17.05 -12.48
CA LEU A 176 16.33 17.49 -11.55
C LEU A 176 15.77 17.79 -10.15
N ASP A 177 14.58 18.39 -10.05
CA ASP A 177 13.89 18.64 -8.77
C ASP A 177 13.55 17.31 -8.06
N VAL A 178 13.12 16.26 -8.79
CA VAL A 178 12.89 14.92 -8.25
C VAL A 178 14.18 14.31 -7.72
N LEU A 179 15.26 14.33 -8.51
CA LEU A 179 16.56 13.79 -8.09
C LEU A 179 17.09 14.52 -6.85
N HIS A 180 16.91 15.83 -6.78
CA HIS A 180 17.28 16.60 -5.60
C HIS A 180 16.49 16.17 -4.34
N ARG A 181 15.18 15.98 -4.46
CA ARG A 181 14.34 15.51 -3.34
C ARG A 181 14.62 14.07 -2.92
N LEU A 182 15.16 13.25 -3.82
CA LEU A 182 15.71 11.94 -3.52
C LEU A 182 17.05 11.99 -2.77
N GLY A 183 17.64 13.19 -2.61
CA GLY A 183 18.91 13.40 -1.92
C GLY A 183 20.14 13.38 -2.84
N TYR A 184 19.95 13.43 -4.17
CA TYR A 184 21.06 13.59 -5.10
C TYR A 184 21.45 15.07 -5.19
N GLY A 185 22.71 15.40 -4.89
CA GLY A 185 23.19 16.78 -4.77
C GLY A 185 23.10 17.30 -3.34
N ALA A 186 24.22 17.78 -2.79
CA ALA A 186 24.28 18.33 -1.43
C ALA A 186 23.62 19.71 -1.33
N SER A 187 23.56 20.43 -2.45
CA SER A 187 22.87 21.70 -2.62
C SER A 187 22.18 21.74 -3.98
N ARG A 188 21.12 22.54 -4.11
CA ARG A 188 20.46 22.79 -5.41
C ARG A 188 21.43 23.39 -6.44
N ASN A 189 22.50 24.04 -5.99
CA ASN A 189 23.56 24.58 -6.85
C ASN A 189 24.46 23.49 -7.47
N ASP A 190 24.43 22.26 -6.94
CA ASP A 190 25.19 21.12 -7.46
C ASP A 190 24.53 20.51 -8.71
N LEU A 191 23.30 20.93 -9.02
CA LEU A 191 22.55 20.58 -10.21
C LEU A 191 22.98 21.50 -11.34
N GLN A 192 23.94 21.05 -12.15
CA GLN A 192 24.32 21.76 -13.36
C GLN A 192 23.45 21.28 -14.51
N ARG A 193 22.57 22.16 -14.98
CA ARG A 193 21.91 21.95 -16.27
C ARG A 193 22.94 22.14 -17.36
N VAL A 194 23.20 21.08 -18.10
CA VAL A 194 24.03 21.12 -19.31
C VAL A 194 23.00 21.03 -20.43
N GLY A 195 22.63 22.17 -21.00
CA GLY A 195 21.61 22.21 -22.04
C GLY A 195 22.13 22.98 -23.24
N GLY A 196 22.26 22.29 -24.38
CA GLY A 196 22.57 22.92 -25.66
C GLY A 196 22.75 21.91 -26.78
N SER A 197 22.45 22.32 -28.01
CA SER A 197 22.76 21.56 -29.21
C SER A 197 24.28 21.32 -29.30
N GLY A 198 24.75 20.13 -28.90
CA GLY A 198 26.17 19.75 -28.92
C GLY A 198 26.67 18.90 -27.74
N ASP A 199 25.84 18.64 -26.71
CA ASP A 199 26.26 17.97 -25.46
C ASP A 199 26.20 16.42 -25.48
N ALA A 200 25.99 15.82 -26.66
CA ALA A 200 25.85 14.37 -26.84
C ALA A 200 24.67 13.73 -26.08
N GLY A 201 23.66 14.51 -25.66
CA GLY A 201 22.44 14.00 -25.03
C GLY A 201 22.53 13.92 -23.50
N ILE A 202 23.28 14.81 -22.85
CA ILE A 202 23.36 14.90 -21.39
C ILE A 202 22.65 16.17 -20.96
N ASP A 203 21.49 16.04 -20.32
CA ASP A 203 20.65 17.19 -19.93
C ASP A 203 21.03 17.76 -18.56
N GLY A 204 21.70 16.96 -17.72
CA GLY A 204 22.11 17.38 -16.38
C GLY A 204 23.28 16.61 -15.80
N ILE A 205 24.03 17.27 -14.93
CA ILE A 205 25.11 16.68 -14.14
C ILE A 205 24.86 17.01 -12.67
N ILE A 206 24.87 15.98 -11.82
CA ILE A 206 24.65 16.08 -10.39
C ILE A 206 25.89 15.60 -9.66
N SER A 207 26.45 16.42 -8.77
CA SER A 207 27.53 15.98 -7.88
C SER A 207 26.94 15.31 -6.64
N LEU A 208 27.41 14.11 -6.29
CA LEU A 208 26.97 13.37 -5.10
C LEU A 208 27.66 13.85 -3.82
N ASP A 209 28.78 14.55 -3.96
CA ASP A 209 29.57 15.11 -2.88
C ASP A 209 29.87 16.59 -3.13
N LYS A 210 30.17 17.32 -2.04
CA LYS A 210 30.44 18.76 -2.08
C LYS A 210 31.71 19.13 -2.86
N LEU A 211 32.62 18.18 -3.07
CA LEU A 211 33.87 18.40 -3.81
C LEU A 211 33.70 18.08 -5.31
N GLY A 212 32.57 17.51 -5.73
CA GLY A 212 32.26 17.17 -7.11
C GLY A 212 33.10 16.00 -7.66
N LEU A 213 33.61 15.13 -6.79
CA LEU A 213 34.43 13.98 -7.17
C LEU A 213 33.60 12.86 -7.79
N GLU A 214 32.39 12.67 -7.29
CA GLU A 214 31.42 11.70 -7.76
C GLU A 214 30.27 12.41 -8.47
N LYS A 215 30.15 12.17 -9.78
CA LYS A 215 29.11 12.77 -10.61
C LYS A 215 28.15 11.71 -11.16
N VAL A 216 26.88 12.08 -11.23
CA VAL A 216 25.82 11.35 -11.90
C VAL A 216 25.34 12.19 -13.07
N TYR A 217 25.33 11.58 -14.24
CA TYR A 217 24.89 12.20 -15.48
C TYR A 217 23.45 11.81 -15.75
N VAL A 218 22.62 12.78 -16.15
CA VAL A 218 21.19 12.59 -16.29
C VAL A 218 20.79 12.92 -17.72
N GLN A 219 20.00 12.04 -18.31
CA GLN A 219 19.27 12.31 -19.53
C GLN A 219 17.77 12.18 -19.26
N ALA A 220 17.00 13.20 -19.62
CA ALA A 220 15.59 13.35 -19.37
C ALA A 220 14.83 13.56 -20.69
N LYS A 221 14.25 12.48 -21.22
CA LYS A 221 13.56 12.49 -22.51
C LYS A 221 12.04 12.47 -22.34
N ARG A 222 11.39 13.62 -22.57
CA ARG A 222 9.92 13.69 -22.72
C ARG A 222 9.53 13.02 -24.04
N TRP A 223 9.01 11.80 -23.96
CA TRP A 223 8.75 10.93 -25.10
C TRP A 223 7.36 10.31 -24.98
N GLN A 224 6.68 10.15 -26.13
CA GLN A 224 5.39 9.46 -26.19
C GLN A 224 5.56 7.98 -26.57
N ASN A 225 6.52 7.67 -27.44
CA ASN A 225 6.82 6.31 -27.86
C ASN A 225 7.75 5.61 -26.88
N THR A 226 7.89 4.29 -26.97
CA THR A 226 8.85 3.53 -26.17
C THR A 226 10.30 3.86 -26.55
N VAL A 227 11.18 3.98 -25.57
CA VAL A 227 12.62 4.21 -25.76
C VAL A 227 13.32 2.90 -26.18
N GLY A 228 13.99 2.95 -27.32
CA GLY A 228 14.73 1.83 -27.91
C GLY A 228 16.20 1.77 -27.49
N ARG A 229 16.85 0.65 -27.80
CA ARG A 229 18.30 0.45 -27.58
C ARG A 229 19.20 1.53 -28.19
N PRO A 230 18.95 2.08 -29.41
CA PRO A 230 19.83 3.09 -30.00
C PRO A 230 19.99 4.35 -29.13
N GLU A 231 18.93 4.77 -28.45
CA GLU A 231 18.93 5.93 -27.55
C GLU A 231 19.82 5.69 -26.34
N LEU A 232 19.71 4.51 -25.73
CA LEU A 232 20.55 4.13 -24.59
C LEU A 232 22.01 3.92 -25.00
N GLN A 233 22.28 3.44 -26.21
CA GLN A 233 23.64 3.34 -26.74
C GLN A 233 24.27 4.71 -26.97
N ALA A 234 23.51 5.68 -27.49
CA ALA A 234 23.96 7.06 -27.64
C ALA A 234 24.30 7.67 -26.27
N PHE A 235 23.41 7.50 -25.28
CA PHE A 235 23.66 7.96 -23.91
C PHE A 235 24.90 7.31 -23.30
N TYR A 236 25.04 5.99 -23.42
CA TYR A 236 26.22 5.27 -22.92
C TYR A 236 27.51 5.74 -23.59
N GLY A 237 27.48 6.03 -24.89
CA GLY A 237 28.59 6.64 -25.61
C GLY A 237 28.97 8.01 -25.05
N ALA A 238 27.98 8.84 -24.73
CA ALA A 238 28.20 10.15 -24.10
C ALA A 238 28.82 10.02 -22.69
N LEU A 239 28.34 9.07 -21.88
CA LEU A 239 28.92 8.74 -20.57
C LEU A 239 30.40 8.33 -20.70
N ALA A 240 30.72 7.45 -21.66
CA ALA A 240 32.08 7.00 -21.91
C ALA A 240 32.99 8.16 -22.34
N GLY A 241 32.50 9.07 -23.20
CA GLY A 241 33.21 10.27 -23.63
C GLY A 241 33.55 11.22 -22.46
N GLN A 242 32.65 11.32 -21.48
CA GLN A 242 32.84 12.11 -20.26
C GLN A 242 33.59 11.36 -19.14
N LYS A 243 34.00 10.11 -19.37
CA LYS A 243 34.57 9.19 -18.35
C LYS A 243 33.66 9.06 -17.12
N ALA A 244 32.35 9.13 -17.33
CA ALA A 244 31.34 9.04 -16.30
C ALA A 244 31.20 7.58 -15.82
N LYS A 245 31.10 7.40 -14.50
CA LYS A 245 30.87 6.08 -13.88
C LYS A 245 29.39 5.75 -13.70
N ARG A 246 28.53 6.78 -13.63
CA ARG A 246 27.10 6.65 -13.29
C ARG A 246 26.26 7.57 -14.16
N GLY A 247 25.18 7.01 -14.69
CA GLY A 247 24.19 7.72 -15.50
C GLY A 247 22.77 7.25 -15.20
N VAL A 248 21.81 8.17 -15.26
CA VAL A 248 20.38 7.89 -15.11
C VAL A 248 19.66 8.37 -16.36
N PHE A 249 18.95 7.47 -17.02
CA PHE A 249 18.09 7.79 -18.16
C PHE A 249 16.64 7.78 -17.70
N ILE A 250 15.96 8.90 -17.89
CA ILE A 250 14.61 9.16 -17.40
C ILE A 250 13.71 9.48 -18.59
N THR A 251 12.53 8.88 -18.65
CA THR A 251 11.54 9.16 -19.70
C THR A 251 10.12 9.18 -19.17
N THR A 252 9.22 9.88 -19.86
CA THR A 252 7.77 9.86 -19.61
C THR A 252 7.07 8.63 -20.19
N SER A 253 7.75 7.84 -21.03
CA SER A 253 7.18 6.60 -21.59
C SER A 253 7.80 5.37 -20.91
N GLY A 254 7.93 4.25 -21.63
CA GLY A 254 8.63 3.05 -21.17
C GLY A 254 9.85 2.72 -22.02
N PHE A 255 10.51 1.61 -21.69
CA PHE A 255 11.65 1.08 -22.43
C PHE A 255 11.28 -0.23 -23.14
N THR A 256 11.86 -0.47 -24.31
CA THR A 256 11.72 -1.76 -25.00
C THR A 256 12.49 -2.85 -24.26
N ALA A 257 12.10 -4.12 -24.40
CA ALA A 257 12.82 -5.25 -23.78
C ALA A 257 14.33 -5.21 -24.13
N HIS A 258 14.66 -4.99 -25.41
CA HIS A 258 16.05 -4.85 -25.87
C HIS A 258 16.80 -3.65 -25.25
N ALA A 259 16.10 -2.57 -24.91
CA ALA A 259 16.70 -1.43 -24.22
C ALA A 259 17.00 -1.78 -22.75
N VAL A 260 16.07 -2.45 -22.08
CA VAL A 260 16.26 -2.92 -20.69
C VAL A 260 17.40 -3.95 -20.61
N ASP A 261 17.46 -4.90 -21.54
CA ASP A 261 18.54 -5.89 -21.60
C ASP A 261 19.90 -5.25 -21.84
N PHE A 262 19.96 -4.25 -22.74
CA PHE A 262 21.17 -3.48 -22.96
C PHE A 262 21.61 -2.74 -21.69
N ALA A 263 20.69 -2.09 -20.98
CA ALA A 263 21.00 -1.38 -19.73
C ALA A 263 21.55 -2.30 -18.64
N LYS A 264 21.03 -3.53 -18.53
CA LYS A 264 21.56 -4.55 -17.61
C LYS A 264 22.94 -5.07 -18.01
N SER A 265 23.29 -5.00 -19.30
CA SER A 265 24.57 -5.50 -19.82
C SER A 265 25.74 -4.52 -19.63
N VAL A 266 25.47 -3.26 -19.27
CA VAL A 266 26.47 -2.23 -19.07
C VAL A 266 26.47 -1.73 -17.63
N ASP A 267 27.65 -1.47 -17.09
CA ASP A 267 27.76 -0.96 -15.72
C ASP A 267 27.41 0.53 -15.65
N GLY A 268 26.79 0.91 -14.53
CA GLY A 268 26.60 2.32 -14.16
C GLY A 268 25.43 3.03 -14.82
N MET A 269 24.51 2.33 -15.51
CA MET A 269 23.32 2.95 -16.10
C MET A 269 22.03 2.50 -15.38
N VAL A 270 21.22 3.48 -14.96
CA VAL A 270 19.91 3.25 -14.33
C VAL A 270 18.80 3.81 -15.22
N LEU A 271 17.72 3.04 -15.38
CA LEU A 271 16.53 3.44 -16.14
C LEU A 271 15.39 3.83 -15.20
N VAL A 272 14.69 4.92 -15.53
CA VAL A 272 13.46 5.37 -14.86
C VAL A 272 12.41 5.65 -15.93
N ASP A 273 11.33 4.89 -15.94
CA ASP A 273 10.20 5.08 -16.85
C ASP A 273 9.16 6.05 -16.26
N GLY A 274 8.13 6.36 -17.04
CA GLY A 274 7.09 7.33 -16.66
C GLY A 274 6.38 6.93 -15.38
N THR A 275 6.01 5.64 -15.25
CA THR A 275 5.35 5.10 -14.05
C THR A 275 6.22 5.24 -12.81
N ARG A 276 7.50 4.86 -12.89
CA ARG A 276 8.43 5.02 -11.76
C ARG A 276 8.67 6.48 -11.45
N LEU A 277 8.79 7.35 -12.46
CA LEU A 277 8.98 8.79 -12.27
C LEU A 277 7.82 9.42 -11.50
N VAL A 278 6.56 9.13 -11.88
CA VAL A 278 5.39 9.70 -11.17
C VAL A 278 5.27 9.17 -9.74
N HIS A 279 5.63 7.91 -9.49
CA HIS A 279 5.69 7.39 -8.11
C HIS A 279 6.74 8.12 -7.27
N LEU A 280 7.95 8.34 -7.83
CA LEU A 280 9.00 9.12 -7.15
C LEU A 280 8.55 10.56 -6.90
N MET A 281 7.85 11.18 -7.85
CA MET A 281 7.28 12.51 -7.67
C MET A 281 6.26 12.55 -6.53
N MET A 282 5.39 11.55 -6.44
CA MET A 282 4.39 11.46 -5.37
C MET A 282 5.03 11.24 -4.01
N ASP A 283 5.96 10.30 -3.90
CA ASP A 283 6.61 9.93 -2.63
C ASP A 283 7.48 11.06 -2.07
N HIS A 284 7.95 11.97 -2.95
CA HIS A 284 8.81 13.10 -2.58
C HIS A 284 8.12 14.47 -2.71
N GLU A 285 6.79 14.50 -2.89
CA GLU A 285 5.96 15.71 -2.99
C GLU A 285 6.45 16.71 -4.05
N VAL A 286 6.84 16.22 -5.22
CA VAL A 286 7.21 17.05 -6.37
C VAL A 286 6.02 17.18 -7.31
N GLY A 287 5.45 18.37 -7.39
CA GLY A 287 4.28 18.64 -8.25
C GLY A 287 2.96 18.08 -7.74
N VAL A 288 2.95 17.52 -6.52
CA VAL A 288 1.74 17.04 -5.83
C VAL A 288 1.75 17.48 -4.36
N THR A 289 0.61 17.39 -3.69
CA THR A 289 0.47 17.63 -2.25
C THR A 289 -0.33 16.51 -1.60
N SER A 290 0.03 16.18 -0.36
CA SER A 290 -0.60 15.09 0.39
C SER A 290 -1.63 15.61 1.39
N ARG A 291 -2.71 14.86 1.60
CA ARG A 291 -3.68 15.10 2.69
C ARG A 291 -3.47 14.08 3.80
N LEU A 292 -3.34 14.55 5.05
CA LEU A 292 -3.26 13.67 6.21
C LEU A 292 -4.64 13.08 6.55
N LEU A 293 -4.71 11.75 6.63
CA LEU A 293 -5.88 11.03 7.14
C LEU A 293 -5.64 10.63 8.61
N ARG A 294 -6.57 11.01 9.49
CA ARG A 294 -6.52 10.67 10.93
C ARG A 294 -7.53 9.57 11.22
N LEU A 295 -7.02 8.36 11.41
CA LEU A 295 -7.82 7.20 11.81
C LEU A 295 -7.74 7.06 13.34
N PRO A 296 -8.84 7.25 14.08
CA PRO A 296 -8.84 7.06 15.52
C PRO A 296 -8.64 5.58 15.85
N THR A 297 -7.77 5.30 16.80
CA THR A 297 -7.60 3.96 17.37
C THR A 297 -7.84 4.05 18.87
N LEU A 298 -8.41 3.00 19.44
CA LEU A 298 -8.65 2.95 20.88
C LEU A 298 -7.32 2.69 21.59
N ASP A 299 -6.86 3.67 22.35
CA ASP A 299 -5.81 3.45 23.35
C ASP A 299 -6.43 2.71 24.52
N ARG A 300 -6.12 1.42 24.65
CA ARG A 300 -6.69 0.58 25.71
C ARG A 300 -5.95 0.76 27.04
N ASP A 301 -4.68 1.16 27.00
CA ASP A 301 -3.88 1.33 28.22
C ASP A 301 -4.40 2.51 29.04
N TYR A 302 -5.03 3.48 28.38
CA TYR A 302 -5.79 4.55 29.03
C TYR A 302 -6.96 4.07 29.90
N PHE A 303 -7.53 2.88 29.62
CA PHE A 303 -8.72 2.36 30.31
C PHE A 303 -8.42 1.18 31.26
N ASP A 304 -7.16 0.76 31.39
CA ASP A 304 -6.78 -0.27 32.36
C ASP A 304 -6.66 0.39 33.75
N GLU A 305 -7.36 -0.18 34.75
CA GLU A 305 -7.20 0.22 36.16
C GLU A 305 -5.88 -0.38 36.69
N GLU A 306 -5.00 0.44 37.28
CA GLU A 306 -3.72 -0.01 37.88
C GLU A 306 -3.89 -1.12 38.92
#